data_AF-A0A941PK79-F1
#
_entry.id   AF-A0A941PK79-F1
#
_cell.length_a   1.000
_cell.length_b   1.000
_cell.length_c   1.000
_cell.angle_alpha   90.00
_cell.angle_beta   90.00
_cell.angle_gamma   90.00
#
_symmetry.space_group_name_H-M   'P 1'
#
loop_
_entity.id
_entity.type
_entity.pdbx_description
1 polymer ?
#
loop_
_entity_poly.entity_id
_entity_poly.type
_entity_poly.pdbx_seq_one_letter_code
_entity_poly.pdbx_strand_id
1 'polypeptide(L)'
;MSVLAFTLLIVALLLFILSTRQWSLAIRGGVWGAGLIALVAAIFLSAQSNHGGLFGAFGDFIAHFDRPGESVLVQAIAHNLPQVGRFVLPMLDFFLIIAVLLAILTIIAFTPGETLERIARPIAIGLVGAVFGGVFALAIVGTGIGDVAQQQVYSTYAHDDDAYNGDTLFVGEVSVRLAGIDAPHLDQICRGQSGQSPCGEEARRHLQNLITGALLTCERVGRGDGDGDDRETFARPRVRCTASHARDSIDVGEQMVADGYAIATDSSELNYRGLARIAADEQRGIMGLCTLRPNVWRANARVRQAFIERATIPRDINMTIGRCPLPRTPNHGPSPEAP
;
A
#
# COMPACT_ATOMS: atom_id res chain seq x y z
N MET A 1 -5.12 19.11 23.66
CA MET A 1 -3.96 20.03 23.72
C MET A 1 -3.45 20.40 22.33
N SER A 2 -3.34 19.46 21.39
CA SER A 2 -2.84 19.69 20.03
C SER A 2 -3.65 20.72 19.21
N VAL A 3 -4.98 20.73 19.34
CA VAL A 3 -5.85 21.73 18.66
C VAL A 3 -5.57 23.15 19.16
N LEU A 4 -5.36 23.34 20.47
CA LEU A 4 -5.06 24.65 21.05
C LEU A 4 -3.71 25.19 20.58
N ALA A 5 -2.67 24.34 20.54
CA ALA A 5 -1.35 24.71 20.03
C ALA A 5 -1.43 25.14 18.56
N PHE A 6 -2.19 24.42 17.73
CA PHE A 6 -2.38 24.76 16.32
C PHE A 6 -3.13 26.08 16.14
N THR A 7 -4.19 26.32 16.92
CA THR A 7 -4.92 27.59 16.91
C THR A 7 -4.02 28.76 17.29
N LEU A 8 -3.17 28.62 18.31
CA LEU A 8 -2.22 29.66 18.72
C LEU A 8 -1.16 29.95 17.64
N LEU A 9 -0.69 28.92 16.93
CA LEU A 9 0.21 29.09 15.79
C LEU A 9 -0.45 29.91 14.66
N ILE A 10 -1.70 29.58 14.29
CA ILE A 10 -2.44 30.33 13.28
C ILE A 10 -2.59 31.80 13.72
N VAL A 11 -2.97 32.04 14.97
CA VAL A 11 -3.09 33.40 15.54
C VAL A 11 -1.76 34.14 15.47
N ALA A 12 -0.64 33.50 15.82
CA ALA A 12 0.68 34.10 15.74
C ALA A 12 1.05 34.52 14.30
N LEU A 13 0.83 33.64 13.32
CA LEU A 13 1.09 33.92 11.91
C LEU A 13 0.23 35.08 11.40
N LEU A 14 -1.06 35.12 11.75
CA LEU A 14 -1.96 36.23 11.38
C LEU A 14 -1.50 37.55 12.00
N LEU A 15 -1.04 37.55 13.26
CA LEU A 15 -0.51 38.74 13.92
C LEU A 15 0.79 39.22 13.28
N PHE A 16 1.69 38.31 12.87
CA PHE A 16 2.90 38.70 12.13
C PHE A 16 2.59 39.32 10.77
N ILE A 17 1.65 38.73 10.00
CA ILE A 17 1.18 39.34 8.74
C ILE A 17 0.55 40.71 9.01
N LEU A 18 -0.29 40.81 10.04
CA LEU A 18 -0.92 42.08 10.39
C LEU A 18 0.10 43.15 10.80
N SER A 19 1.23 42.74 11.40
CA SER A 19 2.34 43.62 11.75
C SER A 19 3.09 44.19 10.53
N THR A 20 2.89 43.68 9.31
CA THR A 20 3.51 44.26 8.10
C THR A 20 2.73 45.47 7.56
N ARG A 21 1.56 45.78 8.12
CA ARG A 21 0.77 46.95 7.73
C ARG A 21 1.48 48.26 8.14
N GLN A 22 1.27 49.32 7.36
CA GLN A 22 1.84 50.65 7.60
C GLN A 22 1.18 51.36 8.80
N TRP A 23 1.43 50.86 10.01
CA TRP A 23 1.02 51.46 11.28
C TRP A 23 2.15 52.23 11.95
N SER A 24 1.81 52.96 13.02
CA SER A 24 2.85 53.55 13.88
C SER A 24 3.72 52.44 14.50
N LEU A 25 4.99 52.77 14.77
CA LEU A 25 5.97 51.80 15.27
C LEU A 25 5.50 51.11 16.56
N ALA A 26 4.80 51.83 17.44
CA ALA A 26 4.25 51.30 18.68
C ALA A 26 3.19 50.23 18.45
N ILE A 27 2.23 50.48 17.54
CA ILE A 27 1.17 49.52 17.21
C ILE A 27 1.79 48.31 16.50
N ARG A 28 2.73 48.54 15.59
CA ARG A 28 3.46 47.47 14.89
C ARG A 28 4.19 46.55 15.88
N GLY A 29 4.92 47.15 16.82
CA GLY A 29 5.65 46.44 17.86
C GLY A 29 4.73 45.66 18.80
N GLY A 30 3.60 46.25 19.21
CA GLY A 30 2.61 45.57 20.06
C GLY A 30 1.98 44.35 19.39
N VAL A 31 1.58 44.48 18.12
CA VAL A 31 0.99 43.37 17.35
C VAL A 31 2.01 42.26 17.11
N TRP A 32 3.25 42.62 16.79
CA TRP A 32 4.34 41.65 16.65
C TRP A 32 4.64 40.92 17.97
N GLY A 33 4.70 41.65 19.09
CA GLY A 33 4.93 41.08 20.42
C GLY A 33 3.83 40.11 20.85
N ALA A 34 2.57 40.43 20.56
CA ALA A 34 1.44 39.52 20.79
C ALA A 34 1.56 38.24 19.95
N GLY A 35 2.00 38.36 18.68
CA GLY A 35 2.30 37.22 17.82
C GLY A 35 3.41 36.33 18.40
N LEU A 36 4.49 36.92 18.91
CA LEU A 36 5.59 36.20 19.53
C LEU A 36 5.13 35.41 20.77
N ILE A 37 4.32 36.03 21.63
CA ILE A 37 3.76 35.37 22.84
C ILE A 37 2.90 34.16 22.45
N ALA A 38 2.01 34.32 21.45
CA ALA A 38 1.18 33.24 20.95
C ALA A 38 2.03 32.08 20.37
N LEU A 39 3.10 32.39 19.63
CA LEU A 39 4.02 31.40 19.09
C LEU A 39 4.75 30.62 20.19
N VAL A 40 5.30 31.31 21.20
CA VAL A 40 6.00 30.67 22.32
C VAL A 40 5.04 29.76 23.10
N ALA A 41 3.81 30.21 23.33
CA ALA A 41 2.77 29.39 23.99
C ALA A 41 2.40 28.15 23.16
N ALA A 42 2.30 28.28 21.83
CA ALA A 42 2.06 27.15 20.93
C ALA A 42 3.20 26.11 20.99
N ILE A 43 4.45 26.57 20.96
CA ILE A 43 5.64 25.70 21.06
C ILE A 43 5.67 24.98 22.40
N PHE A 44 5.44 25.69 23.51
CA PHE A 44 5.44 25.10 24.84
C PHE A 44 4.35 24.04 25.02
N LEU A 45 3.13 24.32 24.56
CA LEU A 45 2.02 23.35 24.59
C LEU A 45 2.29 22.14 23.70
N SER A 46 2.95 22.33 22.55
CA SER A 46 3.37 21.23 21.67
C SER A 46 4.48 20.39 22.29
N ALA A 47 5.42 21.01 23.01
CA ALA A 47 6.52 20.30 23.67
C ALA A 47 6.05 19.44 24.85
N GLN A 48 4.95 19.81 25.50
CA GLN A 48 4.36 19.02 26.59
C GLN A 48 3.53 17.83 26.10
N SER A 49 3.11 17.80 24.84
CA SER A 49 2.44 16.63 24.29
C SER A 49 3.47 15.53 24.03
N ASN A 50 3.28 14.37 24.67
CA ASN A 50 4.22 13.23 24.70
C ASN A 50 4.30 12.46 23.36
N HIS A 51 4.31 13.17 22.25
CA HIS A 51 4.58 12.62 20.93
C HIS A 51 6.10 12.63 20.75
N GLY A 52 6.72 11.51 20.39
CA GLY A 52 8.09 11.45 19.88
C GLY A 52 8.21 12.17 18.52
N GLY A 53 7.75 13.41 18.46
CA GLY A 53 7.52 14.19 17.26
C GLY A 53 8.71 15.06 16.89
N LEU A 54 8.54 15.79 15.79
CA LEU A 54 9.57 16.58 15.13
C LEU A 54 10.34 17.53 16.05
N PHE A 55 9.68 18.15 17.04
CA PHE A 55 10.36 19.09 17.95
C PHE A 55 11.41 18.40 18.83
N GLY A 56 11.19 17.15 19.26
CA GLY A 56 12.17 16.37 20.01
C GLY A 56 13.38 16.01 19.12
N ALA A 57 13.10 15.53 17.90
CA ALA A 57 14.14 15.20 16.92
C ALA A 57 14.96 16.44 16.48
N PHE A 58 14.30 17.59 16.32
CA PHE A 58 14.98 18.85 15.98
C PHE A 58 15.78 19.40 17.17
N GLY A 59 15.28 19.28 18.40
CA GLY A 59 16.03 19.62 19.61
C GLY A 59 17.28 18.76 19.77
N ASP A 60 17.18 17.46 19.50
CA ASP A 60 18.30 16.52 19.48
C ASP A 60 19.32 16.86 18.38
N PHE A 61 18.86 17.22 17.19
CA PHE A 61 19.75 17.70 16.11
C PHE A 61 20.51 18.96 16.48
N ILE A 62 19.86 19.94 17.11
CA ILE A 62 20.52 21.16 17.60
C ILE A 62 21.57 20.81 18.66
N ALA A 63 21.25 19.89 19.58
CA ALA A 63 22.16 19.47 20.64
C ALA A 63 23.41 18.75 20.10
N HIS A 64 23.29 18.05 18.98
CA HIS A 64 24.37 17.31 18.31
C HIS A 64 24.80 17.96 16.99
N PHE A 65 24.69 19.30 16.86
CA PHE A 65 24.99 20.00 15.61
C PHE A 65 26.46 19.84 15.16
N ASP A 66 27.39 19.66 16.11
CA ASP A 66 28.81 19.37 15.85
C ASP A 66 29.05 17.91 15.41
N ARG A 67 28.09 17.00 15.63
CA ARG A 67 28.16 15.57 15.29
C ARG A 67 26.85 15.09 14.68
N PRO A 68 26.53 15.52 13.46
CA PRO A 68 25.21 15.27 12.87
C PRO A 68 24.84 13.79 12.76
N GLY A 69 25.82 12.90 12.61
CA GLY A 69 25.61 11.44 12.55
C GLY A 69 25.13 10.79 13.85
N GLU A 70 25.23 11.48 14.98
CA GLU A 70 24.71 11.02 16.28
C GLU A 70 23.25 11.45 16.52
N SER A 71 22.74 12.40 15.72
CA SER A 71 21.37 12.88 15.89
C SER A 71 20.32 11.87 15.38
N VAL A 72 19.27 11.68 16.17
CA VAL A 72 18.12 10.82 15.86
C VAL A 72 17.45 11.27 14.56
N LEU A 73 17.38 12.59 14.32
CA LEU A 73 16.83 13.16 13.08
C LEU A 73 17.64 12.73 11.85
N VAL A 74 18.96 12.87 11.87
CA VAL A 74 19.83 12.52 10.73
C VAL A 74 19.87 11.01 10.52
N GLN A 75 19.89 10.21 11.59
CA GLN A 75 19.82 8.76 11.50
C GLN A 75 18.49 8.29 10.91
N ALA A 76 17.36 8.89 11.32
CA ALA A 76 16.05 8.61 10.74
C ALA A 76 15.97 8.96 9.26
N ILE A 77 16.51 10.12 8.85
CA ILE A 77 16.62 10.50 7.42
C ILE A 77 17.48 9.49 6.66
N ALA A 78 18.65 9.14 7.18
CA ALA A 78 19.59 8.24 6.53
C ALA A 78 19.05 6.82 6.37
N HIS A 79 18.33 6.30 7.37
CA HIS A 79 17.71 4.96 7.30
C HIS A 79 16.53 4.91 6.33
N ASN A 80 15.75 5.99 6.23
CA ASN A 80 14.57 6.05 5.36
C ASN A 80 14.87 6.62 3.97
N LEU A 81 16.13 6.93 3.66
CA LEU A 81 16.56 7.49 2.37
C LEU A 81 16.06 6.71 1.15
N PRO A 82 16.02 5.35 1.15
CA PRO A 82 15.46 4.59 0.04
C PRO A 82 13.94 4.81 -0.14
N GLN A 83 13.19 4.98 0.94
CA GLN A 83 11.76 5.27 0.87
C GLN A 83 11.51 6.70 0.37
N VAL A 84 12.27 7.68 0.88
CA VAL A 84 12.21 9.07 0.40
C VAL A 84 12.60 9.14 -1.08
N GLY A 85 13.59 8.35 -1.50
CA GLY A 85 14.06 8.22 -2.88
C GLY A 85 12.96 7.84 -3.88
N ARG A 86 12.02 6.97 -3.48
CA ARG A 86 10.89 6.56 -4.33
C ARG A 86 9.94 7.71 -4.66
N PHE A 87 9.88 8.75 -3.82
CA PHE A 87 9.06 9.93 -4.06
C PHE A 87 9.79 11.04 -4.83
N VAL A 88 11.11 10.94 -5.01
CA VAL A 88 11.91 11.98 -5.68
C VAL A 88 11.48 12.17 -7.13
N LEU A 89 11.25 11.08 -7.87
CA LEU A 89 10.87 11.16 -9.29
C LEU A 89 9.45 11.78 -9.48
N PRO A 90 8.39 11.34 -8.78
CA PRO A 90 7.09 12.01 -8.84
C PRO A 90 7.13 13.48 -8.38
N MET A 91 7.92 13.79 -7.36
CA MET A 91 8.07 15.18 -6.90
C MET A 91 8.86 16.03 -7.90
N LEU A 92 9.81 15.44 -8.62
CA LEU A 92 10.56 16.11 -9.70
C LEU A 92 9.61 16.59 -10.79
N ASP A 93 8.65 15.77 -11.23
CA ASP A 93 7.66 16.16 -12.23
C ASP A 93 6.85 17.39 -11.78
N PHE A 94 6.40 17.40 -10.53
CA PHE A 94 5.71 18.54 -9.95
C PHE A 94 6.60 19.79 -9.86
N PHE A 95 7.85 19.65 -9.44
CA PHE A 95 8.79 20.77 -9.37
C PHE A 95 9.16 21.31 -10.74
N LEU A 96 9.27 20.45 -11.75
CA LEU A 96 9.51 20.88 -13.14
C LEU A 96 8.34 21.73 -13.65
N ILE A 97 7.09 21.31 -13.37
CA ILE A 97 5.90 22.12 -13.71
C ILE A 97 5.95 23.48 -13.02
N ILE A 98 6.24 23.52 -11.71
CA ILE A 98 6.33 24.80 -10.98
C ILE A 98 7.51 25.64 -11.47
N ALA A 99 8.65 25.04 -11.80
CA ALA A 99 9.80 25.74 -12.33
C ALA A 99 9.48 26.41 -13.67
N VAL A 100 8.72 25.73 -14.55
CA VAL A 100 8.22 26.32 -15.80
C VAL A 100 7.26 27.49 -15.51
N LEU A 101 6.33 27.33 -14.56
CA LEU A 101 5.42 28.42 -14.16
C LEU A 101 6.18 29.63 -13.60
N LEU A 102 7.18 29.41 -12.75
CA LEU A 102 8.05 30.45 -12.21
C LEU A 102 8.90 31.11 -13.31
N ALA A 103 9.42 30.34 -14.27
CA ALA A 103 10.15 30.88 -15.41
C ALA A 103 9.28 31.81 -16.25
N ILE A 104 8.02 31.44 -16.51
CA ILE A 104 7.05 32.30 -17.21
C ILE A 104 6.75 33.55 -16.38
N LEU A 105 6.48 33.39 -15.08
CA LEU A 105 6.13 34.50 -14.20
C LEU A 105 7.28 35.49 -14.01
N THR A 106 8.53 35.02 -14.03
CA THR A 106 9.73 35.87 -13.96
C THR A 106 9.98 36.63 -15.26
N ILE A 107 9.72 36.04 -16.43
CA ILE A 107 9.75 36.76 -17.72
C ILE A 107 8.73 37.90 -17.71
N ILE A 108 7.51 37.66 -17.21
CA ILE A 108 6.47 38.68 -17.07
C ILE A 108 6.91 39.80 -16.10
N ALA A 109 7.71 39.49 -15.08
CA ALA A 109 8.22 40.47 -14.13
C ALA A 109 9.40 41.31 -14.65
N PHE A 110 9.98 41.00 -15.82
CA PHE A 110 11.10 41.75 -16.41
C PHE A 110 10.67 43.00 -17.20
N THR A 111 9.36 43.26 -17.38
CA THR A 111 8.86 44.49 -18.02
C THR A 111 8.86 45.66 -17.02
N PRO A 112 9.81 46.61 -17.09
CA PRO A 112 9.97 47.62 -16.05
C PRO A 112 8.83 48.63 -16.08
N GLY A 113 8.17 48.84 -14.95
CA GLY A 113 7.28 49.99 -14.72
C GLY A 113 5.77 49.79 -14.91
N GLU A 114 5.29 48.60 -15.26
CA GLU A 114 3.85 48.34 -15.31
C GLU A 114 3.29 47.80 -13.99
N THR A 115 1.99 48.03 -13.77
CA THR A 115 1.15 47.45 -12.70
C THR A 115 1.39 45.95 -12.50
N LEU A 116 1.80 45.26 -13.57
CA LEU A 116 2.09 43.85 -13.64
C LEU A 116 3.31 43.42 -12.80
N GLU A 117 4.41 44.20 -12.76
CA GLU A 117 5.59 43.88 -11.94
C GLU A 117 5.24 43.87 -10.44
N ARG A 118 4.43 44.87 -10.01
CA ARG A 118 4.00 45.03 -8.62
C ARG A 118 3.10 43.88 -8.15
N ILE A 119 2.42 43.22 -9.08
CA ILE A 119 1.59 42.04 -8.81
C ILE A 119 2.43 40.75 -8.90
N ALA A 120 3.28 40.60 -9.92
CA ALA A 120 4.02 39.36 -10.19
C ALA A 120 5.12 39.07 -9.15
N ARG A 121 5.87 40.09 -8.68
CA ARG A 121 6.99 39.90 -7.75
C ARG A 121 6.60 39.27 -6.39
N PRO A 122 5.57 39.74 -5.67
CA PRO A 122 5.15 39.10 -4.42
C PRO A 122 4.57 37.69 -4.64
N ILE A 123 3.91 37.43 -5.78
CA ILE A 123 3.43 36.09 -6.15
C ILE A 123 4.60 35.15 -6.38
N ALA A 124 5.64 35.59 -7.09
CA ALA A 124 6.86 34.83 -7.33
C ALA A 124 7.54 34.43 -6.00
N ILE A 125 7.72 35.39 -5.10
CA ILE A 125 8.34 35.17 -3.77
C ILE A 125 7.48 34.20 -2.94
N GLY A 126 6.15 34.39 -2.96
CA GLY A 126 5.20 33.50 -2.28
C GLY A 126 5.24 32.07 -2.79
N LEU A 127 5.28 31.89 -4.12
CA LEU A 127 5.39 30.57 -4.76
C LEU A 127 6.72 29.89 -4.43
N VAL A 128 7.83 30.62 -4.50
CA VAL A 128 9.16 30.09 -4.12
C VAL A 128 9.14 29.65 -2.65
N GLY A 129 8.63 30.48 -1.74
CA GLY A 129 8.49 30.13 -0.33
C GLY A 129 7.59 28.91 -0.09
N ALA A 130 6.46 28.82 -0.79
CA ALA A 130 5.54 27.69 -0.71
C ALA A 130 6.16 26.39 -1.25
N VAL A 131 6.94 26.46 -2.33
CA VAL A 131 7.68 25.32 -2.88
C VAL A 131 8.71 24.82 -1.88
N PHE A 132 9.62 25.68 -1.44
CA PHE A 132 10.67 25.27 -0.50
C PHE A 132 10.11 24.82 0.86
N GLY A 133 9.09 25.51 1.37
CA GLY A 133 8.38 25.12 2.58
C GLY A 133 7.65 23.77 2.43
N GLY A 134 7.01 23.54 1.28
CA GLY A 134 6.35 22.27 0.95
C GLY A 134 7.33 21.11 0.81
N VAL A 135 8.46 21.31 0.13
CA VAL A 135 9.55 20.31 0.03
C VAL A 135 10.06 19.95 1.42
N PHE A 136 10.34 20.95 2.25
CA PHE A 136 10.85 20.75 3.60
C PHE A 136 9.84 20.01 4.48
N ALA A 137 8.56 20.39 4.43
CA ALA A 137 7.49 19.71 5.15
C ALA A 137 7.32 18.25 4.69
N LEU A 138 7.34 17.98 3.39
CA LEU A 138 7.23 16.64 2.83
C LEU A 138 8.45 15.77 3.18
N ALA A 139 9.66 16.34 3.12
CA ALA A 139 10.87 15.64 3.53
C ALA A 139 10.77 15.21 5.00
N ILE A 140 10.32 16.11 5.88
CA ILE A 140 10.07 15.81 7.29
C ILE A 140 9.03 14.70 7.46
N VAL A 141 7.88 14.80 6.80
CA VAL A 141 6.83 13.77 6.89
C VAL A 141 7.34 12.43 6.37
N GLY A 142 8.15 12.43 5.30
CA GLY A 142 8.78 11.25 4.73
C GLY A 142 9.82 10.57 5.64
N THR A 143 10.31 11.23 6.71
CA THR A 143 11.20 10.60 7.70
C THR A 143 10.48 9.68 8.69
N GLY A 144 9.14 9.64 8.68
CA GLY A 144 8.36 8.80 9.58
C GLY A 144 8.33 9.28 11.03
N ILE A 145 8.67 10.55 11.30
CA ILE A 145 8.58 11.15 12.63
C ILE A 145 7.12 11.53 12.93
N GLY A 146 6.40 10.56 13.50
CA GLY A 146 4.97 10.58 13.78
C GLY A 146 4.45 9.15 13.77
N ASP A 147 3.36 8.86 14.48
CA ASP A 147 2.75 7.53 14.46
C ASP A 147 2.50 7.13 12.99
N VAL A 148 3.25 6.14 12.50
CA VAL A 148 3.29 5.81 11.08
C VAL A 148 1.94 5.20 10.75
N ALA A 149 1.03 6.02 10.21
CA ALA A 149 -0.21 5.52 9.64
C ALA A 149 0.16 4.50 8.58
N GLN A 150 0.04 3.21 8.90
CA GLN A 150 0.37 2.14 7.96
C GLN A 150 -0.40 2.39 6.67
N GLN A 151 0.30 2.33 5.52
CA GLN A 151 -0.31 2.60 4.22
C GLN A 151 -1.58 1.76 4.06
N GLN A 152 -2.72 2.46 4.00
CA GLN A 152 -4.04 1.84 3.88
C GLN A 152 -4.40 1.55 2.43
N VAL A 153 -3.78 2.26 1.47
CA VAL A 153 -4.08 2.16 0.05
C VAL A 153 -2.78 2.13 -0.76
N TYR A 154 -2.69 1.21 -1.71
CA TYR A 154 -1.62 1.05 -2.68
C TYR A 154 -2.21 1.22 -4.08
N SER A 155 -1.53 1.90 -5.00
CA SER A 155 -2.00 1.98 -6.38
C SER A 155 -0.87 2.02 -7.40
N THR A 156 -1.12 1.45 -8.58
CA THR A 156 -0.21 1.46 -9.72
C THR A 156 -0.98 1.29 -11.02
N TYR A 157 -0.39 1.67 -12.15
CA TYR A 157 -0.82 1.12 -13.44
C TYR A 157 -0.22 -0.28 -13.55
N ALA A 158 -1.10 -1.29 -13.60
CA ALA A 158 -0.67 -2.67 -13.54
C ALA A 158 -0.10 -3.14 -14.89
N HIS A 159 1.06 -3.78 -14.79
CA HIS A 159 1.71 -4.49 -15.88
C HIS A 159 1.48 -5.99 -15.74
N ASP A 160 1.90 -6.72 -16.73
CA ASP A 160 1.63 -8.15 -16.85
C ASP A 160 2.52 -8.96 -15.89
N ASP A 161 3.69 -8.45 -15.53
CA ASP A 161 4.62 -9.01 -14.53
C ASP A 161 4.26 -8.70 -13.08
N ASP A 162 3.29 -7.81 -12.82
CA ASP A 162 2.80 -7.52 -11.47
C ASP A 162 2.04 -8.72 -10.86
N ALA A 163 1.53 -9.65 -11.68
CA ALA A 163 0.92 -10.88 -11.21
C ALA A 163 1.97 -11.94 -10.86
N TYR A 164 2.37 -12.01 -9.58
CA TYR A 164 3.37 -13.00 -9.14
C TYR A 164 2.83 -14.43 -9.17
N ASN A 165 1.63 -14.66 -8.64
CA ASN A 165 0.90 -15.93 -8.69
C ASN A 165 -0.62 -15.68 -8.67
N GLY A 166 -1.47 -16.68 -8.47
CA GLY A 166 -2.93 -16.51 -8.52
C GLY A 166 -3.57 -15.72 -7.38
N ASP A 167 -2.85 -15.34 -6.33
CA ASP A 167 -3.40 -14.54 -5.21
C ASP A 167 -2.45 -13.46 -4.66
N THR A 168 -1.29 -13.29 -5.28
CA THR A 168 -0.23 -12.38 -4.87
C THR A 168 0.14 -11.47 -6.04
N LEU A 169 0.15 -10.16 -5.77
CA LEU A 169 0.40 -9.09 -6.72
C LEU A 169 1.56 -8.21 -6.26
N PHE A 170 2.21 -7.52 -7.19
CA PHE A 170 3.02 -6.35 -6.92
C PHE A 170 2.22 -5.08 -7.23
N VAL A 171 2.28 -4.11 -6.32
CA VAL A 171 1.73 -2.77 -6.51
C VAL A 171 2.88 -1.79 -6.37
N GLY A 172 3.48 -1.43 -7.51
CA GLY A 172 4.81 -0.82 -7.51
C GLY A 172 5.83 -1.79 -6.90
N GLU A 173 6.58 -1.35 -5.88
CA GLU A 173 7.59 -2.20 -5.22
C GLU A 173 7.04 -3.04 -4.04
N VAL A 174 5.72 -3.00 -3.79
CA VAL A 174 5.11 -3.67 -2.64
C VAL A 174 4.43 -4.96 -3.08
N SER A 175 4.84 -6.08 -2.49
CA SER A 175 4.15 -7.37 -2.65
C SER A 175 2.94 -7.44 -1.72
N VAL A 176 1.75 -7.63 -2.28
CA VAL A 176 0.46 -7.70 -1.57
C VAL A 176 -0.24 -9.02 -1.83
N ARG A 177 -1.05 -9.49 -0.88
CA ARG A 177 -1.87 -10.71 -1.02
C ARG A 177 -3.35 -10.35 -1.07
N LEU A 178 -4.06 -10.87 -2.07
CA LEU A 178 -5.50 -10.74 -2.17
C LEU A 178 -6.18 -11.45 -1.00
N ALA A 179 -7.01 -10.72 -0.28
CA ALA A 179 -7.74 -11.23 0.85
C ALA A 179 -9.03 -11.94 0.44
N GLY A 180 -9.49 -12.89 1.27
CA GLY A 180 -10.73 -13.64 1.02
C GLY A 180 -10.62 -14.71 -0.08
N ILE A 181 -9.43 -14.91 -0.64
CA ILE A 181 -9.14 -15.97 -1.62
C ILE A 181 -7.87 -16.75 -1.25
N ASP A 182 -7.67 -17.90 -1.87
CA ASP A 182 -6.42 -18.68 -1.89
C ASP A 182 -6.34 -19.37 -3.26
N ALA A 183 -5.25 -19.19 -3.98
CA ALA A 183 -5.08 -19.73 -5.33
C ALA A 183 -4.05 -20.86 -5.36
N PRO A 184 -4.09 -21.77 -6.36
CA PRO A 184 -3.07 -22.80 -6.49
C PRO A 184 -1.67 -22.20 -6.57
N HIS A 185 -0.74 -22.82 -5.87
CA HIS A 185 0.66 -22.40 -5.89
C HIS A 185 1.28 -22.63 -7.27
N LEU A 186 2.32 -21.89 -7.68
CA LEU A 186 2.85 -21.97 -9.06
C LEU A 186 3.30 -23.38 -9.48
N ASP A 187 3.84 -24.14 -8.53
CA ASP A 187 4.26 -25.54 -8.70
C ASP A 187 3.10 -26.55 -8.59
N GLN A 188 1.89 -26.08 -8.29
CA GLN A 188 0.72 -26.93 -8.08
C GLN A 188 0.17 -27.45 -9.40
N ILE A 189 -0.10 -28.75 -9.41
CA ILE A 189 -0.63 -29.48 -10.55
C ILE A 189 -2.10 -29.83 -10.36
N CYS A 190 -2.84 -29.80 -11.46
CA CYS A 190 -4.23 -30.23 -11.53
C CYS A 190 -4.39 -31.40 -12.49
N ARG A 191 -5.47 -32.17 -12.34
CA ARG A 191 -5.77 -33.33 -13.17
C ARG A 191 -7.18 -33.27 -13.72
N GLY A 192 -7.31 -33.41 -15.03
CA GLY A 192 -8.58 -33.56 -15.73
C GLY A 192 -8.58 -34.80 -16.62
N GLN A 193 -9.63 -34.92 -17.45
CA GLN A 193 -9.72 -36.00 -18.45
C GLN A 193 -8.60 -35.92 -19.50
N SER A 194 -8.13 -34.71 -19.81
CA SER A 194 -7.03 -34.43 -20.74
C SER A 194 -5.63 -34.68 -20.15
N GLY A 195 -5.53 -35.04 -18.87
CA GLY A 195 -4.25 -35.28 -18.19
C GLY A 195 -3.90 -34.22 -17.15
N GLN A 196 -2.61 -34.00 -16.95
CA GLN A 196 -2.08 -33.06 -15.96
C GLN A 196 -1.99 -31.65 -16.55
N SER A 197 -2.39 -30.64 -15.77
CA SER A 197 -2.27 -29.22 -16.13
C SER A 197 -1.55 -28.43 -15.01
N PRO A 198 -0.77 -27.38 -15.35
CA PRO A 198 -0.09 -26.52 -14.39
C PRO A 198 -1.07 -25.44 -13.87
N CYS A 199 -1.99 -25.82 -12.99
CA CYS A 199 -3.08 -24.91 -12.61
C CYS A 199 -2.65 -23.70 -11.78
N GLY A 200 -1.49 -23.75 -11.10
CA GLY A 200 -0.87 -22.55 -10.53
C GLY A 200 -0.56 -21.48 -11.56
N GLU A 201 0.00 -21.91 -12.69
CA GLU A 201 0.30 -21.04 -13.83
C GLU A 201 -0.94 -20.60 -14.59
N GLU A 202 -1.99 -21.42 -14.63
CA GLU A 202 -3.29 -21.01 -15.18
C GLU A 202 -3.96 -19.93 -14.32
N ALA A 203 -3.94 -20.08 -12.99
CA ALA A 203 -4.47 -19.07 -12.07
C ALA A 203 -3.69 -17.76 -12.16
N ARG A 204 -2.35 -17.81 -12.20
CA ARG A 204 -1.51 -16.61 -12.41
C ARG A 204 -1.85 -15.90 -13.71
N ARG A 205 -1.91 -16.63 -14.83
CA ARG A 205 -2.24 -16.04 -16.14
C ARG A 205 -3.63 -15.43 -16.17
N HIS A 206 -4.58 -16.03 -15.48
CA HIS A 206 -5.91 -15.44 -15.36
C HIS A 206 -5.86 -14.12 -14.58
N LEU A 207 -5.16 -14.08 -13.44
CA LEU A 207 -4.96 -12.84 -12.67
C LEU A 207 -4.27 -11.75 -13.50
N GLN A 208 -3.20 -12.11 -14.23
CA GLN A 208 -2.50 -11.22 -15.15
C GLN A 208 -3.47 -10.58 -16.16
N ASN A 209 -4.35 -11.36 -16.77
CA ASN A 209 -5.33 -10.86 -17.73
C ASN A 209 -6.35 -9.90 -17.09
N LEU A 210 -6.68 -10.07 -15.81
CA LEU A 210 -7.63 -9.19 -15.11
C LEU A 210 -7.04 -7.81 -14.80
N ILE A 211 -5.72 -7.71 -14.61
CA ILE A 211 -5.09 -6.48 -14.12
C ILE A 211 -4.33 -5.71 -15.22
N THR A 212 -3.88 -6.38 -16.28
CA THR A 212 -2.96 -5.78 -17.26
C THR A 212 -3.56 -4.53 -17.90
N GLY A 213 -2.88 -3.38 -17.75
CA GLY A 213 -3.31 -2.09 -18.28
C GLY A 213 -4.41 -1.40 -17.47
N ALA A 214 -4.80 -1.94 -16.32
CA ALA A 214 -5.73 -1.31 -15.38
C ALA A 214 -5.00 -0.32 -14.46
N LEU A 215 -5.72 0.68 -13.97
CA LEU A 215 -5.34 1.34 -12.73
C LEU A 215 -5.74 0.40 -11.58
N LEU A 216 -4.74 -0.24 -10.95
CA LEU A 216 -4.93 -1.15 -9.84
C LEU A 216 -4.89 -0.35 -8.54
N THR A 217 -5.95 -0.45 -7.72
CA THR A 217 -6.05 0.16 -6.39
C THR A 217 -6.31 -0.91 -5.36
N CYS A 218 -5.44 -1.03 -4.36
CA CYS A 218 -5.49 -2.08 -3.35
C CYS A 218 -5.61 -1.45 -1.95
N GLU A 219 -6.70 -1.75 -1.27
CA GLU A 219 -6.96 -1.28 0.10
C GLU A 219 -6.67 -2.38 1.10
N ARG A 220 -5.97 -2.06 2.18
CA ARG A 220 -5.66 -3.01 3.24
C ARG A 220 -6.93 -3.43 3.97
N VAL A 221 -7.08 -4.73 4.20
CA VAL A 221 -8.21 -5.30 4.95
C VAL A 221 -7.70 -6.01 6.22
N GLY A 222 -8.39 -5.77 7.33
CA GLY A 222 -8.06 -6.27 8.66
C GLY A 222 -6.91 -5.54 9.39
N ARG A 223 -6.99 -5.51 10.73
CA ARG A 223 -5.88 -5.16 11.63
C ARG A 223 -5.12 -6.43 11.99
N GLY A 224 -4.24 -6.86 11.12
CA GLY A 224 -3.37 -7.98 11.42
C GLY A 224 -2.26 -8.05 10.42
N ASP A 225 -1.06 -8.28 10.94
CA ASP A 225 0.06 -8.76 10.16
C ASP A 225 -0.38 -10.04 9.42
N GLY A 226 0.24 -10.31 8.27
CA GLY A 226 -0.20 -11.32 7.33
C GLY A 226 -0.48 -12.70 7.95
N ASP A 227 -1.23 -13.50 7.20
CA ASP A 227 -1.48 -14.91 7.47
C ASP A 227 -0.19 -15.57 8.01
N GLY A 228 -0.23 -16.06 9.26
CA GLY A 228 0.95 -16.44 10.03
C GLY A 228 1.84 -17.47 9.35
N ASP A 229 3.08 -17.07 9.09
CA ASP A 229 4.24 -17.80 9.60
C ASP A 229 4.99 -16.79 10.47
N ASP A 230 4.98 -17.00 11.79
CA ASP A 230 5.66 -16.13 12.79
C ASP A 230 7.19 -16.04 12.57
N ARG A 231 7.71 -16.71 11.51
CA ARG A 231 9.09 -16.67 11.04
C ARG A 231 9.33 -15.69 9.89
N GLU A 232 8.30 -15.16 9.23
CA GLU A 232 8.46 -14.15 8.18
C GLU A 232 8.34 -12.74 8.80
N THR A 233 9.48 -12.13 9.12
CA THR A 233 9.60 -10.74 9.62
C THR A 233 9.08 -9.67 8.62
N PHE A 234 8.50 -10.08 7.49
CA PHE A 234 7.96 -9.24 6.41
C PHE A 234 6.64 -9.80 5.86
N ALA A 235 5.62 -9.89 6.70
CA ALA A 235 4.31 -10.37 6.25
C ALA A 235 3.69 -9.41 5.20
N ARG A 236 3.34 -9.93 4.02
CA ARG A 236 2.71 -9.14 2.94
C ARG A 236 1.36 -8.57 3.39
N PRO A 237 1.03 -7.30 3.08
CA PRO A 237 -0.28 -6.73 3.36
C PRO A 237 -1.40 -7.57 2.72
N ARG A 238 -2.45 -7.86 3.50
CA ARG A 238 -3.70 -8.42 2.97
C ARG A 238 -4.56 -7.28 2.43
N VAL A 239 -5.00 -7.38 1.19
CA VAL A 239 -5.67 -6.29 0.48
C VAL A 239 -6.91 -6.74 -0.28
N ARG A 240 -7.87 -5.83 -0.45
CA ARG A 240 -8.89 -5.88 -1.48
C ARG A 240 -8.41 -5.02 -2.65
N CYS A 241 -8.26 -5.61 -3.83
CA CYS A 241 -7.82 -4.87 -5.02
C CYS A 241 -8.96 -4.67 -6.01
N THR A 242 -9.06 -3.47 -6.56
CA THR A 242 -9.91 -3.12 -7.69
C THR A 242 -9.05 -2.80 -8.91
N ALA A 243 -9.40 -3.39 -10.05
CA ALA A 243 -8.78 -3.09 -11.34
C ALA A 243 -9.76 -2.22 -12.15
N SER A 244 -9.36 -0.98 -12.45
CA SER A 244 -10.18 -0.02 -13.19
C SER A 244 -9.66 0.20 -14.62
N HIS A 245 -10.53 -0.02 -15.61
CA HIS A 245 -10.31 0.27 -17.02
C HIS A 245 -11.29 1.35 -17.49
N ALA A 246 -10.79 2.57 -17.69
CA ALA A 246 -11.58 3.72 -18.12
C ALA A 246 -12.85 3.98 -17.26
N ARG A 247 -13.99 3.34 -17.58
CA ARG A 247 -15.26 3.48 -16.86
C ARG A 247 -15.71 2.24 -16.10
N ASP A 248 -15.07 1.10 -16.32
CA ASP A 248 -15.40 -0.15 -15.66
C ASP A 248 -14.39 -0.44 -14.56
N SER A 249 -14.85 -1.01 -13.45
CA SER A 249 -13.99 -1.46 -12.36
C SER A 249 -14.48 -2.81 -11.87
N ILE A 250 -13.53 -3.71 -11.63
CA ILE A 250 -13.80 -5.05 -11.08
C ILE A 250 -13.06 -5.24 -9.77
N ASP A 251 -13.65 -6.03 -8.86
CA ASP A 251 -12.92 -6.58 -7.72
C ASP A 251 -12.14 -7.80 -8.21
N VAL A 252 -10.82 -7.73 -8.07
CA VAL A 252 -9.91 -8.75 -8.60
C VAL A 252 -10.10 -10.08 -7.88
N GLY A 253 -10.23 -10.08 -6.55
CA GLY A 253 -10.41 -11.30 -5.77
C GLY A 253 -11.78 -11.94 -6.02
N GLU A 254 -12.81 -11.12 -6.14
CA GLU A 254 -14.16 -11.55 -6.52
C GLU A 254 -14.16 -12.26 -7.87
N GLN A 255 -13.53 -11.65 -8.88
CA GLN A 255 -13.49 -12.19 -10.24
C GLN A 255 -12.66 -13.49 -10.32
N MET A 256 -11.53 -13.56 -9.62
CA MET A 256 -10.72 -14.79 -9.51
C MET A 256 -11.53 -15.98 -8.98
N VAL A 257 -12.41 -15.75 -8.00
CA VAL A 257 -13.30 -16.78 -7.45
C VAL A 257 -14.46 -17.08 -8.40
N ALA A 258 -15.08 -16.05 -8.96
CA ALA A 258 -16.21 -16.19 -9.88
C ALA A 258 -15.83 -16.99 -11.15
N ASP A 259 -14.61 -16.82 -11.65
CA ASP A 259 -14.10 -17.54 -12.81
C ASP A 259 -13.46 -18.89 -12.45
N GLY A 260 -13.44 -19.22 -11.15
CA GLY A 260 -12.99 -20.50 -10.64
C GLY A 260 -11.49 -20.70 -10.74
N TYR A 261 -10.68 -19.65 -10.57
CA TYR A 261 -9.21 -19.68 -10.51
C TYR A 261 -8.63 -19.55 -9.09
N ALA A 262 -9.49 -19.28 -8.10
CA ALA A 262 -9.16 -19.32 -6.68
C ALA A 262 -10.32 -19.89 -5.85
N ILE A 263 -10.03 -20.36 -4.65
CA ILE A 263 -11.07 -20.71 -3.67
C ILE A 263 -11.36 -19.53 -2.76
N ALA A 264 -12.60 -19.41 -2.28
CA ALA A 264 -12.93 -18.43 -1.24
C ALA A 264 -12.38 -18.91 0.12
N THR A 265 -11.69 -18.02 0.83
CA THR A 265 -11.24 -18.21 2.21
C THR A 265 -12.08 -17.39 3.18
N ASP A 266 -11.90 -17.69 4.47
CA ASP A 266 -12.63 -17.03 5.53
C ASP A 266 -12.02 -15.64 5.76
N SER A 267 -12.78 -14.59 5.45
CA SER A 267 -12.44 -13.20 5.75
C SER A 267 -13.65 -12.53 6.42
N SER A 268 -13.39 -11.74 7.46
CA SER A 268 -14.43 -10.99 8.16
C SER A 268 -14.98 -9.82 7.33
N GLU A 269 -14.21 -9.36 6.34
CA GLU A 269 -14.50 -8.17 5.55
C GLU A 269 -14.91 -8.49 4.10
N LEU A 270 -14.52 -9.66 3.59
CA LEU A 270 -14.78 -10.10 2.21
C LEU A 270 -15.43 -11.49 2.21
N ASN A 271 -16.54 -11.66 1.49
CA ASN A 271 -17.25 -12.93 1.42
C ASN A 271 -17.56 -13.33 -0.02
N TYR A 272 -16.73 -14.20 -0.58
CA TYR A 272 -16.87 -14.74 -1.93
C TYR A 272 -17.44 -16.17 -1.96
N ARG A 273 -17.95 -16.70 -0.83
CA ARG A 273 -18.37 -18.11 -0.74
C ARG A 273 -19.51 -18.48 -1.69
N GLY A 274 -20.44 -17.55 -1.93
CA GLY A 274 -21.54 -17.74 -2.88
C GLY A 274 -21.03 -17.96 -4.30
N LEU A 275 -20.10 -17.10 -4.74
CA LEU A 275 -19.45 -17.19 -6.04
C LEU A 275 -18.61 -18.46 -6.15
N ALA A 276 -17.86 -18.83 -5.11
CA ALA A 276 -17.08 -20.06 -5.11
C ALA A 276 -17.95 -21.31 -5.30
N ARG A 277 -19.16 -21.32 -4.72
CA ARG A 277 -20.11 -22.42 -4.92
C ARG A 277 -20.59 -22.48 -6.37
N ILE A 278 -20.96 -21.34 -6.95
CA ILE A 278 -21.38 -21.26 -8.35
C ILE A 278 -20.24 -21.73 -9.28
N ALA A 279 -19.02 -21.25 -9.07
CA ALA A 279 -17.86 -21.64 -9.88
C ALA A 279 -17.55 -23.14 -9.77
N ALA A 280 -17.74 -23.73 -8.59
CA ALA A 280 -17.58 -25.16 -8.38
C ALA A 280 -18.69 -25.98 -9.07
N ASP A 281 -19.95 -25.57 -8.91
CA ASP A 281 -21.11 -26.23 -9.52
C ASP A 281 -21.04 -26.19 -11.05
N GLU A 282 -20.62 -25.06 -11.60
CA GLU A 282 -20.44 -24.85 -13.04
C GLU A 282 -19.07 -25.30 -13.58
N GLN A 283 -18.19 -25.81 -12.71
CA GLN A 283 -16.90 -26.38 -13.10
C GLN A 283 -16.00 -25.38 -13.86
N ARG A 284 -16.04 -24.11 -13.46
CA ARG A 284 -15.27 -23.03 -14.09
C ARG A 284 -13.79 -23.13 -13.77
N GLY A 285 -12.95 -22.76 -14.73
CA GLY A 285 -11.49 -22.71 -14.55
C GLY A 285 -10.92 -24.00 -13.93
N ILE A 286 -10.15 -23.84 -12.85
CA ILE A 286 -9.52 -24.96 -12.16
C ILE A 286 -10.52 -25.79 -11.34
N MET A 287 -11.74 -25.28 -11.06
CA MET A 287 -12.78 -26.04 -10.36
C MET A 287 -13.29 -27.23 -11.20
N GLY A 288 -13.08 -27.19 -12.53
CA GLY A 288 -13.33 -28.33 -13.40
C GLY A 288 -12.33 -29.47 -13.27
N LEU A 289 -11.18 -29.23 -12.61
CA LEU A 289 -10.05 -30.15 -12.46
C LEU A 289 -9.91 -30.65 -11.01
N CYS A 290 -9.24 -31.79 -10.82
CA CYS A 290 -8.88 -32.28 -9.49
C CYS A 290 -7.54 -31.72 -9.04
N THR A 291 -7.48 -31.14 -7.84
CA THR A 291 -6.21 -30.84 -7.16
C THR A 291 -6.38 -30.80 -5.64
N LEU A 292 -5.27 -30.73 -4.91
CA LEU A 292 -5.29 -30.44 -3.48
C LEU A 292 -5.75 -28.99 -3.24
N ARG A 293 -6.39 -28.71 -2.12
CA ARG A 293 -6.58 -27.30 -1.71
C ARG A 293 -5.21 -26.63 -1.55
N PRO A 294 -5.05 -25.33 -1.90
CA PRO A 294 -3.72 -24.72 -1.91
C PRO A 294 -3.06 -24.68 -0.52
N ASN A 295 -3.83 -24.44 0.54
CA ASN A 295 -3.36 -24.58 1.92
C ASN A 295 -2.83 -26.00 2.25
N VAL A 296 -3.47 -27.07 1.76
CA VAL A 296 -3.02 -28.46 1.94
C VAL A 296 -1.76 -28.75 1.12
N TRP A 297 -1.69 -28.24 -0.11
CA TRP A 297 -0.50 -28.32 -0.96
C TRP A 297 0.74 -27.71 -0.29
N ARG A 298 0.56 -26.54 0.34
CA ARG A 298 1.62 -25.84 1.09
C ARG A 298 2.00 -26.58 2.38
N ALA A 299 1.01 -26.97 3.19
CA ALA A 299 1.25 -27.43 4.56
C ALA A 299 1.63 -28.92 4.69
N ASN A 300 1.27 -29.77 3.73
CA ASN A 300 1.39 -31.24 3.90
C ASN A 300 2.19 -31.90 2.76
N ALA A 301 3.51 -31.96 2.94
CA ALA A 301 4.43 -32.55 1.96
C ALA A 301 4.12 -34.03 1.64
N ARG A 302 3.69 -34.82 2.64
CA ARG A 302 3.35 -36.25 2.44
C ARG A 302 2.11 -36.40 1.55
N VAL A 303 1.07 -35.61 1.81
CA VAL A 303 -0.16 -35.61 1.00
C VAL A 303 0.11 -35.07 -0.40
N ARG A 304 0.91 -34.01 -0.52
CA ARG A 304 1.38 -33.48 -1.81
C ARG A 304 2.11 -34.55 -2.63
N GLN A 305 3.07 -35.25 -2.02
CA GLN A 305 3.82 -36.30 -2.72
C GLN A 305 2.91 -37.46 -3.15
N ALA A 306 2.02 -37.91 -2.26
CA ALA A 306 1.03 -38.94 -2.60
C ALA A 306 0.12 -38.51 -3.76
N PHE A 307 -0.31 -37.24 -3.78
CA PHE A 307 -1.07 -36.69 -4.91
C PHE A 307 -0.26 -36.76 -6.20
N ILE A 308 0.99 -36.27 -6.20
CA ILE A 308 1.89 -36.29 -7.36
C ILE A 308 2.10 -37.72 -7.89
N GLU A 309 2.35 -38.68 -7.01
CA GLU A 309 2.62 -40.09 -7.35
C GLU A 309 1.37 -40.91 -7.71
N ARG A 310 0.16 -40.31 -7.63
CA ARG A 310 -1.14 -41.02 -7.80
C ARG A 310 -1.37 -42.11 -6.74
N ALA A 311 -0.77 -41.95 -5.57
CA ALA A 311 -1.02 -42.81 -4.43
C ALA A 311 -2.35 -42.47 -3.74
N THR A 312 -2.82 -43.34 -2.86
CA THR A 312 -4.05 -43.10 -2.08
C THR A 312 -3.83 -41.99 -1.05
N ILE A 313 -4.70 -40.98 -1.07
CA ILE A 313 -4.70 -39.85 -0.12
C ILE A 313 -5.76 -40.11 0.96
N PRO A 314 -5.51 -39.75 2.23
CA PRO A 314 -6.51 -39.85 3.29
C PRO A 314 -7.85 -39.20 2.92
N ARG A 315 -8.96 -39.86 3.32
CA ARG A 315 -10.33 -39.44 3.00
C ARG A 315 -10.71 -38.21 3.82
N ASP A 316 -10.51 -37.04 3.26
CA ASP A 316 -11.14 -35.82 3.75
C ASP A 316 -11.57 -34.96 2.56
N ILE A 317 -12.87 -34.69 2.47
CA ILE A 317 -13.47 -33.81 1.45
C ILE A 317 -12.88 -32.39 1.50
N ASN A 318 -12.27 -32.02 2.63
CA ASN A 318 -11.61 -30.73 2.80
C ASN A 318 -10.16 -30.72 2.30
N MET A 319 -9.64 -31.81 1.72
CA MET A 319 -8.26 -31.83 1.21
C MET A 319 -8.13 -31.49 -0.27
N THR A 320 -9.21 -31.59 -1.03
CA THR A 320 -9.19 -31.42 -2.50
C THR A 320 -10.20 -30.38 -2.96
N ILE A 321 -9.96 -29.80 -4.13
CA ILE A 321 -10.90 -28.95 -4.88
C ILE A 321 -11.16 -29.52 -6.27
N GLY A 322 -12.31 -29.12 -6.82
CA GLY A 322 -12.83 -29.52 -8.12
C GLY A 322 -13.13 -31.02 -8.23
N ARG A 323 -13.02 -31.59 -9.43
CA ARG A 323 -13.51 -32.95 -9.75
C ARG A 323 -12.51 -34.05 -9.47
N CYS A 324 -12.24 -34.30 -8.20
CA CYS A 324 -11.42 -35.44 -7.81
C CYS A 324 -12.16 -36.78 -7.95
N PRO A 325 -11.60 -37.76 -8.68
CA PRO A 325 -12.19 -39.09 -8.74
C PRO A 325 -12.30 -39.66 -7.33
N LEU A 326 -13.46 -40.21 -6.99
CA LEU A 326 -13.58 -41.02 -5.78
C LEU A 326 -12.57 -42.19 -5.90
N PRO A 327 -11.83 -42.53 -4.83
CA PRO A 327 -10.92 -43.67 -4.88
C PRO A 327 -11.70 -44.92 -5.30
N ARG A 328 -11.18 -45.69 -6.27
CA ARG A 328 -11.71 -47.04 -6.52
C ARG A 328 -11.59 -47.82 -5.21
N THR A 329 -12.67 -48.45 -4.77
CA THR A 329 -12.59 -49.42 -3.67
C THR A 329 -11.49 -50.43 -4.04
N PRO A 330 -10.59 -50.79 -3.11
CA PRO A 330 -9.68 -51.90 -3.36
C PRO A 330 -10.55 -53.08 -3.80
N ASN A 331 -10.27 -53.67 -4.96
CA ASN A 331 -10.84 -54.95 -5.30
C ASN A 331 -10.42 -55.90 -4.17
N HIS A 332 -11.34 -56.19 -3.25
CA HIS A 332 -11.25 -57.43 -2.50
C HIS A 332 -11.38 -58.52 -3.56
N GLY A 333 -10.24 -59.12 -3.93
CA GLY A 333 -10.25 -60.36 -4.69
C GLY A 333 -11.15 -61.38 -3.97
N PRO A 334 -11.73 -62.34 -4.70
CA PRO A 334 -12.65 -63.31 -4.12
C PRO A 334 -12.03 -63.94 -2.87
N SER A 335 -12.77 -63.88 -1.76
CA SER A 335 -12.39 -64.52 -0.50
C SER A 335 -12.04 -65.99 -0.79
N PRO A 336 -10.90 -66.51 -0.30
CA PRO A 336 -10.66 -67.94 -0.38
C PRO A 336 -11.80 -68.65 0.36
N GLU A 337 -12.47 -69.57 -0.34
CA GLU A 337 -13.39 -70.51 0.28
C GLU A 337 -12.65 -71.23 1.42
N ALA A 338 -13.23 -71.15 2.61
CA ALA A 338 -12.72 -71.87 3.77
C ALA A 338 -12.96 -73.37 3.58
N PRO A 339 -12.02 -74.24 4.01
CA PRO A 339 -12.02 -75.67 3.75
C PRO A 339 -13.13 -76.47 4.44
#